data_AF-V7CCP9-F1
#
_entry.id   AF-V7CCP9-F1
#
_cell.length_a   1.000
_cell.length_b   1.000
_cell.length_c   1.000
_cell.angle_alpha   90.00
_cell.angle_beta   90.00
_cell.angle_gamma   90.00
#
_symmetry.space_group_name_H-M   'P 1'
#
loop_
_entity.id
_entity.type
_entity.pdbx_description
1 polymer ?
#
loop_
_entity_poly.entity_id
_entity_poly.type
_entity_poly.pdbx_seq_one_letter_code
_entity_poly.pdbx_strand_id
1 'polypeptide(L)' 'MNPFAFIKPSGAHGDVTLKEINQRILSPPPPLKSKLSVEDSSTYPKSAFSGKPVVGKTKIHIEGGKGSIAIMRTKG' A
#
# COMPACT_ATOMS: atom_id res chain seq x y z
N MET A 1 -20.87 -2.04 -6.57
CA MET A 1 -19.75 -2.63 -7.33
C MET A 1 -18.86 -3.36 -6.35
N ASN A 2 -18.63 -4.66 -6.54
CA ASN A 2 -17.77 -5.45 -5.64
C ASN A 2 -16.35 -5.48 -6.22
N PRO A 3 -15.30 -5.19 -5.44
CA PRO A 3 -13.95 -5.09 -5.96
C PRO A 3 -13.42 -6.42 -6.52
N PHE A 4 -13.88 -7.56 -6.01
CA PHE A 4 -13.58 -8.88 -6.56
C PHE A 4 -14.86 -9.69 -6.84
N ALA A 5 -14.87 -10.35 -8.00
CA ALA A 5 -15.92 -11.28 -8.42
C ALA A 5 -15.47 -12.76 -8.36
N PHE A 6 -14.16 -13.02 -8.37
CA PHE A 6 -13.57 -14.35 -8.27
C PHE A 6 -12.18 -14.28 -7.61
N ILE A 7 -11.86 -15.23 -6.74
CA ILE A 7 -10.52 -15.39 -6.15
C ILE A 7 -10.08 -16.83 -6.35
N LYS A 8 -8.78 -17.03 -6.61
CA LYS A 8 -8.19 -18.37 -6.62
C LYS A 8 -8.14 -18.89 -5.18
N PRO A 9 -8.62 -20.12 -4.88
CA PRO A 9 -8.47 -20.69 -3.54
C PRO A 9 -6.97 -20.80 -3.22
N SER A 10 -6.53 -20.11 -2.18
CA SER A 10 -5.15 -20.08 -1.69
C SER A 10 -5.12 -20.80 -0.34
N GLY A 11 -4.38 -21.90 -0.23
CA GLY A 11 -4.33 -22.72 1.00
C GLY A 11 -3.51 -22.15 2.15
N ALA A 12 -3.04 -20.91 2.05
CA ALA A 12 -2.11 -20.32 3.03
C ALA A 12 -2.80 -19.67 4.25
N HIS A 13 -4.05 -19.24 4.12
CA HIS A 13 -4.86 -18.70 5.21
C HIS A 13 -6.24 -19.35 5.15
N GLY A 14 -6.64 -20.04 6.24
CA GLY A 14 -7.97 -20.65 6.35
C GLY A 14 -9.11 -19.65 6.12
N ASP A 15 -10.28 -20.17 5.73
CA ASP A 15 -11.61 -19.57 5.58
C ASP A 15 -11.73 -18.03 5.52
N VAL A 16 -10.92 -17.35 4.70
CA VAL A 16 -11.20 -15.96 4.32
C VAL A 16 -12.10 -15.99 3.08
N THR A 17 -13.32 -15.51 3.23
CA THR A 17 -14.30 -15.54 2.14
C THR A 17 -14.16 -14.32 1.21
N LEU A 18 -14.62 -14.47 -0.05
CA LEU A 18 -14.78 -13.36 -0.99
C LEU A 18 -15.52 -12.16 -0.39
N LYS A 19 -16.54 -12.45 0.42
CA LYS A 19 -17.37 -11.44 1.08
C LYS A 19 -16.55 -10.60 2.06
N GLU A 20 -15.75 -11.25 2.89
CA GLU A 20 -14.90 -10.58 3.87
C GLU A 20 -13.83 -9.71 3.22
N ILE A 21 -13.22 -10.20 2.11
CA ILE A 21 -12.25 -9.42 1.34
C ILE A 21 -12.91 -8.16 0.77
N ASN A 22 -14.05 -8.32 0.11
CA ASN A 22 -14.79 -7.19 -0.47
C ASN A 22 -15.19 -6.17 0.62
N GLN A 23 -15.64 -6.64 1.79
CA GLN A 23 -15.97 -5.76 2.92
C GLN A 23 -14.76 -4.98 3.44
N ARG A 24 -13.61 -5.63 3.60
CA ARG A 24 -12.38 -4.95 4.07
C ARG A 24 -11.93 -3.84 3.13
N ILE A 25 -12.07 -4.02 1.82
CA ILE A 25 -11.67 -3.03 0.81
C ILE A 25 -12.65 -1.86 0.74
N LEU A 26 -13.94 -2.15 0.89
CA LEU A 26 -14.99 -1.12 0.94
C LEU A 26 -15.00 -0.36 2.26
N SER A 27 -14.35 -0.88 3.30
CA SER A 27 -14.27 -0.20 4.60
C SER A 27 -13.39 1.04 4.46
N PRO A 28 -13.86 2.21 4.91
CA PRO A 28 -13.04 3.41 4.89
C PRO A 28 -11.79 3.20 5.73
N PRO A 29 -10.60 3.58 5.23
CA PRO A 29 -9.38 3.42 6.00
C PRO A 29 -9.48 4.23 7.29
N PRO A 30 -8.91 3.73 8.40
CA PRO A 30 -8.80 4.53 9.61
C PRO A 30 -8.07 5.83 9.26
N PRO A 31 -8.39 6.94 9.95
CA PRO A 31 -7.78 8.24 9.66
C PRO A 31 -6.27 8.07 9.67
N LEU A 32 -5.66 8.24 8.49
CA LEU A 32 -4.21 8.23 8.36
C LEU A 32 -3.71 9.35 9.25
N LYS A 33 -2.84 9.01 10.22
CA LYS A 33 -2.04 10.03 10.91
C LYS A 33 -1.15 10.67 9.85
N SER A 34 -1.64 11.74 9.24
CA SER A 34 -0.92 12.50 8.23
C SER A 34 0.26 13.16 8.92
N LYS A 35 1.44 12.53 8.83
CA LYS A 35 2.69 13.29 8.83
C LYS A 35 2.83 13.93 7.45
N LEU A 36 1.89 14.82 7.11
CA LEU A 36 2.07 15.79 6.04
C LEU A 36 2.88 16.94 6.66
N SER A 37 4.17 16.71 6.90
CA SER A 37 5.09 17.83 6.98
C SER A 37 5.19 18.38 5.56
N VAL A 38 4.75 19.61 5.38
CA VAL A 38 5.11 20.42 4.22
C VAL A 38 6.59 20.71 4.37
N GLU A 39 7.43 19.75 4.00
CA GLU A 39 8.88 19.96 3.92
C GLU A 39 9.26 20.33 2.49
N ASP A 40 10.18 21.28 2.38
CA ASP A 40 10.63 21.88 1.13
C ASP A 40 11.06 20.86 0.08
N SER A 41 10.85 21.21 -1.19
CA SER A 41 11.20 20.39 -2.35
C SER A 41 12.69 19.99 -2.41
N SER A 42 13.55 20.77 -1.74
CA SER A 42 14.99 20.55 -1.58
C SER A 42 15.35 19.35 -0.71
N THR A 43 14.42 18.85 0.12
CA THR A 43 14.70 17.84 1.16
C THR A 43 14.32 16.42 0.73
N TYR A 44 13.64 16.27 -0.41
CA TYR A 44 13.19 14.95 -0.85
C TYR A 44 14.30 14.14 -1.51
N PRO A 45 14.54 12.88 -1.07
CA PRO A 45 15.43 11.98 -1.78
C PRO A 45 14.89 11.74 -3.20
N LYS A 46 15.79 11.59 -4.18
CA LYS A 46 15.40 11.29 -5.57
C LYS A 46 15.21 9.78 -5.74
N SER A 47 14.21 9.41 -6.55
CA SER A 47 14.02 8.02 -6.95
C SER A 47 15.23 7.56 -7.76
N ALA A 48 15.84 6.44 -7.39
CA ALA A 48 16.95 5.84 -8.14
C ALA A 48 16.54 5.40 -9.56
N PHE A 49 15.24 5.21 -9.80
CA PHE A 49 14.72 4.76 -11.09
C PHE A 49 14.39 5.92 -12.04
N SER A 50 13.79 7.00 -11.53
CA SER A 50 13.26 8.10 -12.36
C SER A 50 13.91 9.45 -12.11
N GLY A 51 14.76 9.59 -11.09
CA GLY A 51 15.36 10.86 -10.67
C GLY A 51 14.36 11.86 -10.06
N LYS A 52 13.06 11.56 -10.08
CA LYS A 52 12.01 12.44 -9.54
C LYS A 52 12.07 12.50 -8.01
N PRO A 53 11.78 13.67 -7.39
CA PRO A 53 11.66 13.80 -5.94
C PRO A 53 10.64 12.82 -5.36
N VAL A 54 11.00 12.08 -4.32
CA VAL A 54 10.13 11.11 -3.63
C VAL A 54 9.41 11.80 -2.48
N VAL A 55 8.10 11.98 -2.60
CA VAL A 55 7.23 12.67 -1.62
C VAL A 55 6.54 11.73 -0.64
N GLY A 56 6.69 10.42 -0.80
CA GLY A 56 6.13 9.45 0.14
C GLY A 56 6.71 8.06 -0.04
N LYS A 57 6.81 7.31 1.05
CA LYS A 57 7.27 5.92 1.07
C LYS A 57 6.37 5.07 1.96
N THR A 58 5.97 3.93 1.45
CA THR A 58 5.24 2.91 2.21
C THR A 58 5.93 1.57 2.02
N LYS A 59 6.23 0.88 3.13
CA LYS A 59 6.79 -0.47 3.10
C LYS A 59 5.73 -1.44 3.64
N ILE A 60 5.33 -2.39 2.80
CA ILE A 60 4.36 -3.43 3.13
C ILE A 60 5.14 -4.70 3.40
N HIS A 61 5.08 -5.21 4.63
CA HIS A 61 5.67 -6.49 4.99
C HIS A 61 4.72 -7.62 4.56
N ILE A 62 5.27 -8.66 3.95
CA ILE A 62 4.49 -9.83 3.57
C ILE A 62 4.38 -10.73 4.81
N GLU A 63 3.18 -11.25 5.05
CA GLU A 63 2.91 -12.20 6.14
C GLU A 63 3.77 -13.46 5.97
N GLY A 64 4.30 -13.99 7.08
CA GLY A 64 5.31 -15.05 7.04
C GLY A 64 6.76 -14.55 6.84
N GLY A 65 6.98 -13.22 6.85
CA GLY A 65 8.32 -12.61 6.95
C GLY A 65 9.18 -12.71 5.67
N LYS A 66 8.68 -13.34 4.62
CA LYS A 66 9.43 -13.56 3.38
C LYS A 66 9.27 -12.37 2.42
N GLY A 67 9.88 -11.25 2.80
CA GLY A 67 10.04 -10.08 1.93
C GLY A 67 9.10 -8.91 2.20
N SER A 68 9.23 -7.88 1.37
CA SER A 68 8.44 -6.65 1.48
C SER A 68 8.24 -6.00 0.13
N ILE A 69 7.12 -5.31 -0.03
CA ILE A 69 6.83 -4.44 -1.17
C ILE A 69 7.06 -2.99 -0.74
N ALA A 70 7.84 -2.24 -1.50
CA ALA A 70 8.06 -0.81 -1.28
C ALA A 70 7.31 0.00 -2.33
N ILE A 71 6.45 0.92 -1.89
CA ILE A 71 5.71 1.86 -2.73
C ILE A 71 6.30 3.25 -2.50
N MET A 72 6.85 3.84 -3.55
CA MET A 72 7.40 5.20 -3.53
C MET A 72 6.50 6.12 -4.36
N ARG A 73 6.02 7.20 -3.75
CA ARG A 73 5.28 8.26 -4.43
C ARG A 73 6.27 9.34 -4.83
N THR A 74 6.36 9.66 -6.11
CA THR A 74 7.22 10.73 -6.63
C THR A 74 6.41 11.93 -7.10
N LYS A 75 6.97 13.14 -7.01
CA LYS A 75 6.43 14.37 -7.59
C LYS A 75 7.07 14.63 -8.94
N GLY A 76 6.28 15.03 -9.93
CA GLY A 76 6.74 15.52 -11.23
C GLY A 76 5.73 15.21 -12.30
#